data_AF-A0A7C6S4W7-F1
#
_entry.id   AF-A0A7C6S4W7-F1
#
_cell.length_a   1.000
_cell.length_b   1.000
_cell.length_c   1.000
_cell.angle_alpha   90.00
_cell.angle_beta   90.00
_cell.angle_gamma   90.00
#
_symmetry.space_group_name_H-M   'P 1'
#
loop_
_entity.id
_entity.type
_entity.pdbx_description
1 polymer ?
#
loop_
_entity_poly.entity_id
_entity_poly.type
_entity_poly.pdbx_seq_one_letter_code
_entity_poly.pdbx_strand_id
1 'polypeptide(L)'
;MSLTVSESKGFELIEEDTYTAICYGVVDLGIHHDKTFKKDQNKVLFMWELPDVTYEGKDGKEARKVLSKQYTLSLHERSSMRQDLESWRGRAFSTDELAGFNVSKLLGVPCLLQVVHDEYNGKKYAKVGAIMRLPKGMAVPSLENEQILYDFD
;
A
#
# COMPACT_ATOMS: atom_id res chain seq x y z
N MET A 1 -5.73 20.22 -4.26
CA MET A 1 -4.53 20.42 -3.43
C MET A 1 -3.42 21.00 -4.29
N SER A 2 -2.66 21.99 -3.80
CA SER A 2 -1.46 22.47 -4.49
C SER A 2 -0.26 21.59 -4.12
N LEU A 3 0.58 21.25 -5.11
CA LEU A 3 1.88 20.59 -4.92
C LEU A 3 2.90 21.61 -4.37
N THR A 4 2.59 22.21 -3.21
CA THR A 4 3.41 23.22 -2.57
C THR A 4 4.25 22.58 -1.46
N VAL A 5 5.56 22.74 -1.54
CA VAL A 5 6.49 22.28 -0.51
C VAL A 5 6.33 23.16 0.73
N SER A 6 6.08 22.54 1.89
CA SER A 6 6.03 23.21 3.20
C SER A 6 6.88 22.45 4.21
N GLU A 7 7.32 23.11 5.28
CA GLU A 7 7.95 22.41 6.41
C GLU A 7 7.00 21.33 6.97
N SER A 8 7.54 20.15 7.24
CA SER A 8 6.77 19.03 7.77
C SER A 8 6.47 19.27 9.26
N LYS A 9 5.20 19.51 9.59
CA LYS A 9 4.71 19.26 10.96
C LYS A 9 4.75 17.74 11.18
N GLY A 10 5.18 17.29 12.36
CA GLY A 10 5.15 15.87 12.70
C GLY A 10 3.73 15.34 12.56
N PHE A 11 3.57 14.27 11.78
CA PHE A 11 2.29 13.58 11.68
C PHE A 11 2.17 12.61 12.86
N GLU A 12 0.98 12.49 13.43
CA GLU A 12 0.72 11.47 14.44
C GLU A 12 0.86 10.09 13.83
N LEU A 13 1.76 9.31 14.40
CA LEU A 13 2.10 7.97 13.96
C LEU A 13 0.90 7.04 14.12
N ILE A 14 0.70 6.12 13.18
CA ILE A 14 -0.29 5.04 13.34
C ILE A 14 0.32 4.02 14.29
N GLU A 15 -0.40 3.63 15.33
CA GLU A 15 0.08 2.67 16.33
C GLU A 15 0.40 1.30 15.70
N GLU A 16 1.28 0.54 16.35
CA GLU A 16 1.59 -0.83 15.90
C GLU A 16 0.45 -1.76 16.26
N ASP A 17 -0.36 -2.11 15.27
CA ASP A 17 -1.45 -3.08 15.43
C ASP A 17 -1.86 -3.64 14.05
N THR A 18 -2.95 -4.38 14.04
CA THR A 18 -3.59 -4.93 12.86
C THR A 18 -4.86 -4.16 12.55
N TYR A 19 -4.94 -3.59 11.34
CA TYR A 19 -6.03 -2.73 10.92
C TYR A 19 -6.78 -3.32 9.74
N THR A 20 -8.10 -3.11 9.70
CA THR A 20 -8.84 -3.25 8.45
C THR A 20 -8.44 -2.13 7.50
N ALA A 21 -8.35 -2.43 6.21
CA ALA A 21 -7.94 -1.46 5.22
C ALA A 21 -8.50 -1.79 3.85
N ILE A 22 -8.52 -0.79 2.96
CA ILE A 22 -8.96 -0.95 1.57
C ILE A 22 -7.92 -0.31 0.67
N CYS A 23 -7.49 -1.07 -0.35
CA CYS A 23 -6.61 -0.52 -1.37
C CYS A 23 -7.39 0.47 -2.21
N TYR A 24 -7.00 1.73 -2.16
CA TYR A 24 -7.63 2.79 -2.94
C TYR A 24 -6.69 3.35 -4.00
N GLY A 25 -5.39 3.04 -3.95
CA GLY A 25 -4.41 3.54 -4.89
C GLY A 25 -3.50 2.44 -5.45
N VAL A 26 -3.37 2.42 -6.77
CA VAL A 26 -2.36 1.67 -7.52
C VAL A 26 -1.68 2.65 -8.47
N VAL A 27 -0.42 2.96 -8.19
CA VAL A 27 0.33 4.00 -8.91
C VAL A 27 1.61 3.40 -9.45
N ASP A 28 1.76 3.39 -10.77
CA ASP A 28 3.05 3.13 -11.40
C ASP A 28 4.02 4.25 -11.05
N LEU A 29 5.22 3.89 -10.59
CA LEU A 29 6.32 4.79 -10.27
C LEU A 29 7.42 4.75 -11.35
N GLY A 30 7.25 3.93 -12.38
CA GLY A 30 8.16 3.77 -13.50
C GLY A 30 9.46 3.05 -13.14
N ILE A 31 10.47 3.26 -13.96
CA ILE A 31 11.76 2.57 -13.87
C ILE A 31 12.72 3.32 -12.93
N HIS A 32 13.21 2.62 -11.91
CA HIS A 32 14.17 3.13 -10.93
C HIS A 32 15.48 2.35 -11.04
N HIS A 33 16.60 3.06 -11.20
CA HIS A 33 17.92 2.45 -11.24
C HIS A 33 18.44 2.14 -9.83
N ASP A 34 18.60 0.86 -9.51
CA ASP A 34 19.19 0.38 -8.27
C ASP A 34 20.71 0.38 -8.39
N LYS A 35 21.37 1.31 -7.68
CA LYS A 35 22.84 1.45 -7.69
C LYS A 35 23.57 0.28 -7.06
N THR A 36 22.96 -0.39 -6.07
CA THR A 36 23.57 -1.49 -5.32
C THR A 36 23.62 -2.75 -6.19
N PHE A 37 22.51 -3.06 -6.87
CA PHE A 37 22.39 -4.23 -7.74
C PHE A 37 22.65 -3.92 -9.22
N LYS A 38 22.96 -2.66 -9.56
CA LYS A 38 23.21 -2.15 -10.92
C LYS A 38 22.15 -2.61 -11.92
N LYS A 39 20.89 -2.49 -11.53
CA LYS A 39 19.76 -2.97 -12.34
C LYS A 39 18.59 -2.00 -12.28
N ASP A 40 17.86 -1.96 -13.37
CA ASP A 40 16.63 -1.19 -13.48
C ASP A 40 15.46 -2.00 -12.90
N GLN A 41 14.62 -1.33 -12.13
CA GLN A 41 13.46 -1.93 -11.47
C GLN A 41 12.24 -1.11 -11.76
N ASN A 42 11.24 -1.70 -12.41
CA ASN A 42 9.93 -1.08 -12.47
C ASN A 42 9.28 -1.13 -11.07
N LYS A 43 8.77 0.00 -10.59
CA LYS A 43 8.26 0.17 -9.23
C LYS A 43 6.78 0.52 -9.27
N VAL A 44 6.01 -0.03 -8.34
CA VAL A 44 4.59 0.30 -8.14
C VAL A 44 4.35 0.65 -6.68
N LEU A 45 3.49 1.63 -6.42
CA LEU A 45 3.02 2.00 -5.09
C LEU A 45 1.59 1.53 -4.91
N PHE A 46 1.35 0.78 -3.84
CA PHE A 46 0.01 0.50 -3.36
C PHE A 46 -0.31 1.39 -2.17
N MET A 47 -1.54 1.89 -2.13
CA MET A 47 -2.03 2.79 -1.09
C MET A 47 -3.33 2.22 -0.51
N TRP A 48 -3.39 2.20 0.81
CA TRP A 48 -4.53 1.74 1.57
C TRP A 48 -5.01 2.82 2.52
N GLU A 49 -6.31 3.00 2.59
CA GLU A 49 -6.92 3.79 3.65
C GLU A 49 -7.33 2.88 4.81
N LEU A 50 -7.28 3.43 6.03
CA LEU A 50 -7.61 2.75 7.27
C LEU A 50 -8.93 3.36 7.79
N PRO A 51 -10.08 2.68 7.60
CA PRO A 51 -11.40 3.19 7.97
C PRO A 51 -11.54 3.58 9.43
N ASP A 52 -10.87 2.84 10.32
CA ASP A 52 -10.99 3.00 11.77
C ASP A 52 -9.99 4.02 12.35
N VAL A 53 -9.17 4.66 11.50
CA VAL A 53 -8.12 5.58 11.92
C VAL A 53 -8.27 6.90 11.18
N THR A 54 -8.71 7.93 11.88
CA THR A 54 -8.96 9.25 11.28
C THR A 54 -7.97 10.31 11.80
N TYR A 55 -7.92 11.43 11.10
CA TYR A 55 -7.18 12.63 11.49
C TYR A 55 -7.89 13.87 10.94
N GLU A 56 -7.61 15.03 11.54
CA GLU A 56 -8.11 16.30 11.01
C GLU A 56 -7.28 16.74 9.80
N GLY A 57 -7.90 16.76 8.64
CA GLY A 57 -7.34 17.21 7.37
C GLY A 57 -6.98 18.70 7.39
N LYS A 58 -6.16 19.13 6.41
CA LYS A 58 -5.77 20.55 6.29
C LYS A 58 -6.94 21.50 5.99
N ASP A 59 -8.04 20.96 5.48
CA ASP A 59 -9.29 21.66 5.21
C ASP A 59 -10.24 21.66 6.43
N GLY A 60 -9.79 21.15 7.59
CA GLY A 60 -10.57 21.05 8.82
C GLY A 60 -11.60 19.92 8.79
N LYS A 61 -11.56 19.04 7.78
CA LYS A 61 -12.45 17.88 7.68
C LYS A 61 -11.76 16.65 8.21
N GLU A 62 -12.53 15.79 8.86
CA GLU A 62 -12.05 14.46 9.24
C GLU A 62 -11.74 13.64 7.98
N ALA A 63 -10.57 13.03 7.97
CA ALA A 63 -10.09 12.17 6.88
C ALA A 63 -9.45 10.90 7.44
N ARG A 64 -9.50 9.82 6.67
CA ARG A 64 -8.86 8.55 7.06
C ARG A 64 -7.35 8.62 6.88
N LYS A 65 -6.60 8.09 7.85
CA LYS A 65 -5.16 7.87 7.69
C LYS A 65 -4.93 6.81 6.61
N VAL A 66 -3.82 6.97 5.91
CA VAL A 66 -3.43 6.11 4.79
C VAL A 66 -2.05 5.51 5.02
N LEU A 67 -1.85 4.30 4.55
CA LEU A 67 -0.55 3.64 4.47
C LEU A 67 -0.24 3.29 3.03
N SER A 68 1.04 3.24 2.71
CA SER A 68 1.48 2.85 1.38
C SER A 68 2.70 1.95 1.46
N LYS A 69 2.85 1.08 0.45
CA LYS A 69 4.02 0.22 0.31
C LYS A 69 4.44 0.17 -1.14
N GLN A 70 5.71 0.45 -1.37
CA GLN A 70 6.34 0.38 -2.69
C GLN A 70 6.87 -1.03 -2.94
N TYR A 71 6.66 -1.52 -4.15
CA TYR A 71 7.15 -2.81 -4.62
C TYR A 71 7.98 -2.65 -5.89
N THR A 72 8.85 -3.63 -6.14
CA THR A 72 9.27 -3.92 -7.51
C THR A 72 8.15 -4.71 -8.19
N LEU A 73 7.69 -4.25 -9.35
CA LEU A 73 6.63 -4.87 -10.14
C LEU A 73 7.09 -6.22 -10.70
N SER A 74 7.00 -7.27 -9.90
CA SER A 74 7.51 -8.60 -10.23
C SER A 74 6.74 -9.69 -9.49
N LEU A 75 6.39 -10.77 -10.20
CA LEU A 75 5.81 -11.98 -9.63
C LEU A 75 6.79 -13.16 -9.55
N HIS A 76 8.10 -12.87 -9.49
CA HIS A 76 9.09 -13.89 -9.20
C HIS A 76 8.82 -14.53 -7.83
N GLU A 77 9.10 -15.82 -7.66
CA GLU A 77 8.83 -16.58 -6.41
C GLU A 77 9.46 -15.96 -5.15
N ARG A 78 10.53 -15.18 -5.33
CA ARG A 78 11.26 -14.47 -4.26
C ARG A 78 10.87 -13.00 -4.10
N SER A 79 9.94 -12.49 -4.91
CA SER A 79 9.53 -11.09 -4.81
C SER A 79 8.63 -10.90 -3.60
N SER A 80 8.85 -9.81 -2.86
CA SER A 80 7.97 -9.41 -1.75
C SER A 80 6.55 -9.13 -2.25
N MET A 81 6.42 -8.59 -3.47
CA MET A 81 5.14 -8.34 -4.11
C MET A 81 4.34 -9.63 -4.28
N ARG A 82 4.95 -10.70 -4.80
CA ARG A 82 4.24 -11.98 -4.95
C ARG A 82 3.81 -12.53 -3.61
N GLN A 83 4.71 -12.53 -2.62
CA GLN A 83 4.43 -13.07 -1.28
C GLN A 83 3.24 -12.35 -0.63
N ASP A 84 3.24 -11.02 -0.64
CA ASP A 84 2.14 -10.22 -0.09
C ASP A 84 0.85 -10.41 -0.88
N LEU A 85 0.91 -10.47 -2.22
CA LEU A 85 -0.27 -10.68 -3.05
C LEU A 85 -0.88 -12.07 -2.88
N GLU A 86 -0.08 -13.13 -2.73
CA GLU A 86 -0.60 -14.47 -2.46
C GLU A 86 -1.28 -14.56 -1.08
N SER A 87 -0.67 -13.92 -0.08
CA SER A 87 -1.25 -13.82 1.28
C SER A 87 -2.56 -13.03 1.27
N TRP A 88 -2.58 -11.88 0.62
CA TRP A 88 -3.76 -11.04 0.50
C TRP A 88 -4.86 -11.70 -0.33
N ARG A 89 -4.48 -12.38 -1.43
CA ARG A 89 -5.41 -13.19 -2.23
C ARG A 89 -5.79 -14.48 -1.52
N GLY A 90 -5.16 -14.89 -0.43
CA GLY A 90 -5.41 -16.16 0.25
C GLY A 90 -5.24 -17.40 -0.62
N ARG A 91 -4.45 -17.29 -1.71
CA ARG A 91 -4.13 -18.38 -2.64
C ARG A 91 -2.88 -18.04 -3.46
N ALA A 92 -2.14 -19.07 -3.85
CA ALA A 92 -1.02 -18.95 -4.78
C ALA A 92 -1.49 -18.42 -6.15
N PHE A 93 -0.57 -17.86 -6.93
CA PHE A 93 -0.81 -17.58 -8.34
C PHE A 93 -0.84 -18.87 -9.16
N SER A 94 -1.77 -18.96 -10.10
CA SER A 94 -1.72 -19.98 -11.16
C SER A 94 -0.68 -19.61 -12.23
N THR A 95 -0.30 -20.58 -13.07
CA THR A 95 0.65 -20.34 -14.18
C THR A 95 0.18 -19.22 -15.11
N ASP A 96 -1.10 -19.17 -15.44
CA ASP A 96 -1.67 -18.14 -16.31
C ASP A 96 -1.62 -16.75 -15.66
N GLU A 97 -1.88 -16.66 -14.34
CA GLU A 97 -1.78 -15.39 -13.62
C GLU A 97 -0.33 -14.93 -13.46
N LEU A 98 0.64 -15.85 -13.36
CA LEU A 98 2.06 -15.53 -13.36
C LEU A 98 2.55 -14.99 -14.70
N ALA A 99 1.91 -15.38 -15.81
CA ALA A 99 2.21 -14.84 -17.13
C ALA A 99 1.75 -13.38 -17.30
N GLY A 100 0.75 -12.95 -16.53
CA GLY A 100 0.27 -11.58 -16.52
C GLY A 100 -0.89 -11.36 -15.56
N PHE A 101 -0.61 -10.72 -14.43
CA PHE A 101 -1.64 -10.28 -13.49
C PHE A 101 -1.79 -8.77 -13.55
N ASN A 102 -3.00 -8.30 -13.89
CA ASN A 102 -3.32 -6.88 -13.83
C ASN A 102 -3.53 -6.45 -12.37
N VAL A 103 -2.60 -5.66 -11.85
CA VAL A 103 -2.59 -5.15 -10.48
C VAL A 103 -3.67 -4.09 -10.20
N SER A 104 -4.24 -3.45 -11.23
CA SER A 104 -5.36 -2.51 -11.04
C SER A 104 -6.60 -3.19 -10.47
N LYS A 105 -6.72 -4.52 -10.62
CA LYS A 105 -7.77 -5.34 -10.00
C LYS A 105 -7.72 -5.34 -8.47
N LEU A 106 -6.67 -4.80 -7.87
CA LEU A 106 -6.53 -4.67 -6.42
C LEU A 106 -7.23 -3.41 -5.88
N LEU A 107 -7.65 -2.48 -6.74
CA LEU A 107 -8.42 -1.31 -6.32
C LEU A 107 -9.76 -1.72 -5.72
N GLY A 108 -10.10 -1.15 -4.57
CA GLY A 108 -11.29 -1.47 -3.79
C GLY A 108 -11.22 -2.81 -3.07
N VAL A 109 -10.13 -3.57 -3.20
CA VAL A 109 -10.00 -4.86 -2.50
C VAL A 109 -9.66 -4.59 -1.04
N PRO A 110 -10.40 -5.16 -0.08
CA PRO A 110 -10.11 -5.00 1.33
C PRO A 110 -9.01 -5.97 1.79
N CYS A 111 -8.27 -5.57 2.82
CA CYS A 111 -7.24 -6.37 3.47
C CYS A 111 -7.25 -6.18 4.99
N LEU A 112 -6.55 -7.08 5.65
CA LEU A 112 -6.04 -6.87 6.99
C LEU A 112 -4.56 -6.50 6.88
N LEU A 113 -4.17 -5.33 7.38
CA LEU A 113 -2.80 -4.82 7.36
C LEU A 113 -2.19 -4.89 8.74
N GLN A 114 -1.00 -5.47 8.84
CA GLN A 114 -0.17 -5.32 10.02
C GLN A 114 0.66 -4.04 9.87
N VAL A 115 0.54 -3.15 10.85
CA VAL A 115 1.34 -1.93 10.97
C VAL A 115 2.47 -2.18 11.95
N VAL A 116 3.69 -1.85 11.53
CA VAL A 116 4.89 -1.93 12.35
C VAL A 116 5.64 -0.62 12.28
N HIS A 117 6.35 -0.27 13.34
CA HIS A 117 7.23 0.88 13.37
C HIS A 117 8.62 0.48 12.90
N ASP A 118 9.23 1.38 12.15
CA ASP A 118 10.63 1.28 11.75
C ASP A 118 11.30 2.64 11.96
N GLU A 119 12.62 2.66 11.94
CA GLU A 119 13.41 3.85 12.20
C GLU A 119 14.34 4.15 11.03
N TYR A 120 14.29 5.39 10.55
CA TYR A 120 15.21 5.88 9.53
C TYR A 120 15.75 7.24 9.93
N ASN A 121 17.08 7.38 9.98
CA ASN A 121 17.76 8.60 10.41
C ASN A 121 17.23 9.17 11.76
N GLY A 122 17.00 8.30 12.75
CA GLY A 122 16.52 8.69 14.08
C GLY A 122 15.04 9.08 14.15
N LYS A 123 14.29 8.93 13.05
CA LYS A 123 12.84 9.20 12.99
C LYS A 123 12.07 7.89 12.84
N LYS A 124 11.13 7.66 13.74
CA LYS A 124 10.18 6.54 13.64
C LYS A 124 9.11 6.83 12.59
N TYR A 125 8.74 5.81 11.84
CA TYR A 125 7.64 5.85 10.88
C TYR A 125 6.88 4.52 10.87
N ALA A 126 5.61 4.58 10.51
CA ALA A 126 4.74 3.41 10.42
C ALA A 126 4.84 2.86 9.00
N LYS A 127 5.00 1.54 8.87
CA LYS A 127 5.03 0.84 7.59
C LYS A 127 4.17 -0.41 7.62
N VAL A 128 3.82 -0.89 6.43
CA VAL A 128 3.12 -2.16 6.28
C VAL A 128 4.08 -3.33 6.48
N GLY A 129 3.93 -4.04 7.59
CA GLY A 129 4.70 -5.24 7.93
C GLY A 129 4.23 -6.48 7.16
N ALA A 130 2.91 -6.68 7.11
CA ALA A 130 2.28 -7.81 6.44
C ALA A 130 0.89 -7.45 5.90
N ILE A 131 0.43 -8.20 4.90
CA ILE A 131 -0.89 -8.04 4.27
C ILE A 131 -1.57 -9.40 4.23
N MET A 132 -2.83 -9.46 4.64
CA MET A 132 -3.63 -10.68 4.69
C MET A 132 -5.02 -10.42 4.10
N ARG A 133 -5.65 -11.48 3.60
CA ARG A 133 -7.08 -11.46 3.26
C ARG A 133 -7.89 -11.15 4.52
N LEU A 134 -8.98 -10.38 4.39
CA LEU A 134 -9.95 -10.28 5.47
C LEU A 134 -10.46 -11.69 5.88
N PRO A 135 -10.50 -12.00 7.19
CA PRO A 135 -11.10 -13.22 7.70
C PRO A 135 -12.54 -13.40 7.22
N LYS A 136 -12.95 -14.66 7.01
CA LYS A 136 -14.33 -14.98 6.62
C LYS A 136 -15.30 -14.47 7.69
N GLY A 137 -16.36 -13.77 7.25
CA GLY A 137 -17.39 -13.23 8.14
C GLY A 137 -17.06 -11.87 8.77
N MET A 138 -15.85 -11.33 8.56
CA MET A 138 -15.53 -9.97 8.93
C MET A 138 -16.26 -8.98 8.02
N ALA A 139 -16.73 -7.87 8.57
CA ALA A 139 -17.36 -6.81 7.80
C ALA A 139 -16.36 -6.24 6.78
N VAL A 140 -16.82 -6.02 5.55
CA VAL A 140 -16.03 -5.34 4.54
C VAL A 140 -16.09 -3.84 4.86
N PRO A 141 -14.95 -3.18 5.07
CA PRO A 141 -14.96 -1.74 5.30
C PRO A 141 -15.50 -0.98 4.09
N SER A 142 -16.03 0.23 4.30
CA SER A 142 -16.40 1.14 3.22
C SER A 142 -15.16 1.87 2.72
N LEU A 143 -15.15 2.32 1.46
CA LEU A 143 -14.09 3.18 0.91
C LEU A 143 -14.56 4.65 0.95
N GLU A 144 -13.73 5.58 1.42
CA GLU A 144 -14.03 7.03 1.41
C GLU A 144 -13.22 7.79 0.36
N ASN A 145 -11.94 7.46 0.18
CA ASN A 145 -11.13 8.09 -0.86
C ASN A 145 -11.52 7.57 -2.25
N GLU A 146 -11.47 8.46 -3.25
CA GLU A 146 -11.61 8.06 -4.65
C GLU A 146 -10.49 7.10 -5.04
N GLN A 147 -10.82 6.14 -5.91
CA GLN A 147 -9.83 5.19 -6.40
C GLN A 147 -8.84 5.89 -7.34
N ILE A 148 -7.56 5.73 -7.04
CA ILE A 148 -6.46 6.29 -7.82
C ILE A 148 -5.82 5.15 -8.61
N LEU A 149 -5.98 5.20 -9.92
CA LEU A 149 -5.17 4.42 -10.86
C LEU A 149 -4.30 5.41 -11.62
N TYR A 150 -2.98 5.21 -11.55
CA TYR A 150 -2.05 5.95 -12.38
C TYR A 150 -1.08 4.97 -13.03
N ASP A 151 -0.97 5.08 -14.34
CA ASP A 151 -0.13 4.26 -15.20
C ASP A 151 0.67 5.20 -16.10
N PHE A 152 1.94 4.87 -16.37
CA PHE A 152 2.79 5.67 -17.26
C PHE A 152 2.60 5.32 -18.73
N ASP A 153 2.01 4.15 -19.04
CA ASP A 153 1.71 3.70 -20.39
C ASP A 153 0.43 4.33 -20.99
#